data_AF-A0A552JQW6-F1
#
_entry.id   AF-A0A552JQW6-F1
#
_cell.length_a   1.000
_cell.length_b   1.000
_cell.length_c   1.000
_cell.angle_alpha   90.00
_cell.angle_beta   90.00
_cell.angle_gamma   90.00
#
_symmetry.space_group_name_H-M   'P 1'
#
loop_
_entity.id
_entity.type
_entity.pdbx_description
1 polymer ?
#
loop_
_entity_poly.entity_id
_entity_poly.type
_entity_poly.pdbx_seq_one_letter_code
_entity_poly.pdbx_strand_id
1 'polypeptide(L)'
;MDLRTLQQEPIPPLIKDNGDPVFRDSWEAEAFALGNLLLKQGFFSCSEWVEIFSQEIKAAQAQGDPDRGDTYFFHWCSALERICVERGLTDWEAYHSRLELWHQAVLNTPHGVPLVLDNAYRQAEDDHGQDHHHHSPHREHLPANMLKPVAVVTFS
;
A
#
# COMPACT_ATOMS: atom_id res chain seq x y z
N MET A 1 18.39 18.25 -12.42
CA MET A 1 17.58 18.10 -11.19
C MET A 1 17.61 16.63 -10.85
N ASP A 2 18.36 16.27 -9.81
CA ASP A 2 18.65 14.87 -9.47
C ASP A 2 17.50 14.32 -8.61
N LEU A 3 16.76 13.36 -9.14
CA LEU A 3 15.59 12.75 -8.48
C LEU A 3 16.00 11.73 -7.39
N ARG A 4 17.29 11.40 -7.27
CA ARG A 4 17.81 10.44 -6.26
C ARG A 4 17.84 10.98 -4.84
N THR A 5 17.52 12.26 -4.63
CA THR A 5 17.56 12.93 -3.32
C THR A 5 16.19 13.15 -2.69
N LEU A 6 15.09 12.67 -3.30
CA LEU A 6 13.78 12.64 -2.67
C LEU A 6 13.68 11.44 -1.73
N GLN A 7 14.53 11.38 -0.69
CA GLN A 7 14.13 10.65 0.51
C GLN A 7 12.87 11.37 0.99
N GLN A 8 11.69 10.75 0.89
CA GLN A 8 10.50 11.27 1.52
C GLN A 8 10.78 11.37 3.02
N GLU A 9 11.08 12.57 3.50
CA GLU A 9 11.12 12.79 4.94
C GLU A 9 9.74 12.44 5.50
N PRO A 10 9.67 11.69 6.62
CA PRO A 10 8.39 11.31 7.19
C PRO A 10 7.59 12.58 7.49
N ILE A 11 6.43 12.72 6.85
CA ILE A 11 5.54 13.85 7.07
C ILE A 11 5.14 13.83 8.55
N PRO A 12 5.38 14.92 9.31
CA PRO A 12 4.97 14.99 10.70
C PRO A 12 3.46 14.69 10.81
N PRO A 13 3.03 13.86 11.77
CA PRO A 13 1.63 13.51 11.88
C PRO A 13 0.81 14.78 12.11
N LEU A 14 -0.21 14.99 11.27
CA LEU A 14 -1.21 16.01 11.51
C LEU A 14 -2.03 15.58 12.74
N ILE A 15 -2.18 16.45 13.73
CA ILE A 15 -2.85 16.15 14.99
C ILE A 15 -4.19 16.88 15.04
N LYS A 16 -5.24 16.19 15.45
CA LYS A 16 -6.59 16.73 15.71
C LYS A 16 -6.61 17.52 17.02
N ASP A 17 -7.66 18.32 17.24
CA ASP A 17 -7.84 19.10 18.47
C ASP A 17 -7.87 18.26 19.76
N ASN A 18 -8.26 16.98 19.64
CA ASN A 18 -8.29 16.02 20.74
C ASN A 18 -6.96 15.30 20.99
N GLY A 19 -5.90 15.62 20.22
CA GLY A 19 -4.57 15.02 20.36
C GLY A 19 -4.33 13.76 19.51
N ASP A 20 -5.34 13.25 18.80
CA ASP A 20 -5.19 12.06 17.96
C ASP A 20 -4.60 12.40 16.58
N PRO A 21 -3.89 11.48 15.91
CA PRO A 21 -3.52 11.63 14.52
C PRO A 21 -4.75 11.82 13.61
N VAL A 22 -4.64 12.70 12.62
CA VAL A 22 -5.63 12.88 11.54
C VAL A 22 -5.71 11.60 10.70
N PHE A 23 -4.55 11.04 10.36
CA PHE A 23 -4.38 9.78 9.64
C PHE A 23 -3.77 8.75 10.59
N ARG A 24 -4.34 7.53 10.60
CA ARG A 24 -3.89 6.42 11.45
C ARG A 24 -2.58 5.82 10.94
N ASP A 25 -2.43 5.78 9.62
CA ASP A 25 -1.28 5.24 8.92
C ASP A 25 -0.88 6.15 7.75
N SER A 26 0.36 6.04 7.29
CA SER A 26 0.87 6.88 6.19
C SER A 26 0.10 6.69 4.87
N TRP A 27 -0.38 5.48 4.59
CA TRP A 27 -1.14 5.19 3.37
C TRP A 27 -2.47 5.95 3.30
N GLU A 28 -3.10 6.26 4.44
CA GLU A 28 -4.34 7.05 4.47
C GLU A 28 -4.09 8.49 4.00
N ALA A 29 -2.96 9.07 4.41
CA ALA A 29 -2.54 10.40 3.98
C ALA A 29 -2.22 10.42 2.47
N GLU A 30 -1.59 9.37 1.96
CA GLU A 30 -1.31 9.20 0.53
C GLU A 30 -2.59 9.08 -0.30
N ALA A 31 -3.55 8.26 0.13
CA ALA A 31 -4.85 8.12 -0.53
C ALA A 31 -5.62 9.44 -0.56
N PHE A 32 -5.61 10.20 0.55
CA PHE A 32 -6.19 11.53 0.59
C PHE A 32 -5.49 12.49 -0.39
N ALA A 33 -4.16 12.49 -0.43
CA ALA A 33 -3.39 13.33 -1.33
C ALA A 33 -3.67 13.02 -2.81
N LEU A 34 -3.75 11.74 -3.18
CA LEU A 34 -4.09 11.29 -4.54
C LEU A 34 -5.48 11.75 -4.95
N GLY A 35 -6.48 11.57 -4.08
CA GLY A 35 -7.84 12.05 -4.36
C GLY A 35 -7.90 13.57 -4.56
N ASN A 36 -7.21 14.33 -3.71
CA ASN A 36 -7.12 15.78 -3.87
C ASN A 36 -6.40 16.22 -5.14
N LEU A 37 -5.36 15.48 -5.55
CA LEU A 37 -4.62 15.76 -6.78
C LEU A 37 -5.52 15.56 -8.00
N LEU A 38 -6.24 14.44 -8.08
CA LEU A 38 -7.15 14.14 -9.19
C LEU A 38 -8.31 15.14 -9.27
N LEU A 39 -8.88 15.52 -8.11
CA LEU A 39 -9.89 16.58 -8.02
C LEU A 39 -9.37 17.91 -8.55
N LYS A 40 -8.17 18.34 -8.12
CA LYS A 40 -7.53 19.58 -8.58
C LYS A 40 -7.18 19.57 -10.07
N GLN A 41 -6.85 18.39 -10.61
CA GLN A 41 -6.59 18.21 -12.04
C GLN A 41 -7.88 18.12 -12.88
N GLY A 42 -9.06 18.09 -12.25
CA GLY A 42 -10.34 18.10 -12.93
C GLY A 42 -10.78 16.75 -13.48
N PHE A 43 -10.18 15.64 -13.02
CA PHE A 43 -10.63 14.29 -13.41
C PHE A 43 -12.04 13.98 -12.91
N PHE A 44 -12.45 14.61 -11.81
CA PHE A 44 -13.81 14.58 -11.31
C PHE A 44 -14.09 15.86 -10.53
N SER A 45 -15.37 16.11 -10.26
CA SER A 45 -15.86 17.21 -9.44
C SER A 45 -16.15 16.76 -8.01
N CYS A 46 -16.26 17.71 -7.08
CA CYS A 46 -16.62 17.43 -5.69
C CYS A 46 -17.98 16.71 -5.58
N SER A 47 -18.96 17.07 -6.43
CA SER A 47 -20.26 16.40 -6.45
C SER A 47 -20.17 14.95 -6.90
N GLU A 48 -19.40 14.65 -7.95
CA GLU A 48 -19.18 13.28 -8.42
C GLU A 48 -18.43 12.45 -7.38
N TRP A 49 -17.45 13.06 -6.68
CA TRP A 49 -16.76 12.41 -5.57
C TRP A 49 -17.74 11.99 -4.47
N VAL A 50 -18.58 12.92 -4.00
CA VAL A 50 -19.57 12.64 -2.95
C VAL A 50 -20.54 11.56 -3.38
N GLU A 51 -20.98 11.58 -4.64
CA GLU A 51 -21.88 10.57 -5.19
C GLU A 51 -21.24 9.17 -5.18
N ILE A 52 -20.05 9.03 -5.79
CA ILE A 52 -19.37 7.74 -5.90
C ILE A 52 -18.98 7.22 -4.52
N PHE A 53 -18.37 8.06 -3.68
CA PHE A 53 -17.97 7.67 -2.32
C PHE A 53 -19.16 7.22 -1.46
N SER A 54 -20.31 7.90 -1.56
CA SER A 54 -21.52 7.48 -0.85
C SER A 54 -22.08 6.14 -1.36
N GLN A 55 -21.89 5.82 -2.64
CA GLN A 55 -22.28 4.52 -3.20
C GLN A 55 -21.38 3.40 -2.66
N GLU A 56 -20.06 3.63 -2.58
CA GLU A 56 -19.11 2.65 -2.05
C GLU A 56 -19.38 2.34 -0.57
N ILE A 57 -19.64 3.37 0.26
CA ILE A 57 -20.03 3.16 1.67
C ILE A 57 -21.29 2.30 1.76
N LYS A 58 -22.33 2.61 0.99
CA LYS A 58 -23.58 1.84 1.00
C LYS A 58 -23.38 0.40 0.53
N ALA A 59 -22.54 0.19 -0.48
CA ALA A 59 -22.20 -1.15 -0.97
C ALA A 59 -21.47 -1.98 0.09
N ALA A 60 -20.52 -1.38 0.82
CA ALA A 60 -19.80 -2.05 1.89
C ALA A 60 -20.70 -2.34 3.10
N GLN A 61 -21.55 -1.39 3.51
CA GLN A 61 -22.54 -1.60 4.56
C GLN A 61 -23.51 -2.74 4.22
N ALA A 62 -23.95 -2.84 2.96
CA ALA A 62 -24.80 -3.94 2.49
C ALA A 62 -24.08 -5.31 2.54
N GLN A 63 -22.74 -5.33 2.50
CA GLN A 63 -21.91 -6.53 2.62
C GLN A 63 -21.54 -6.85 4.08
N GLY A 64 -22.06 -6.10 5.05
CA GLY A 64 -21.89 -6.36 6.47
C GLY A 64 -20.82 -5.53 7.17
N ASP A 65 -20.32 -4.45 6.56
CA ASP A 65 -19.44 -3.51 7.23
C ASP A 65 -20.19 -2.83 8.41
N PRO A 66 -19.71 -2.99 9.66
CA PRO A 66 -20.33 -2.39 10.84
C PRO A 66 -20.12 -0.87 10.95
N ASP A 67 -19.39 -0.23 10.03
CA ASP A 67 -19.15 1.22 9.96
C ASP A 67 -18.58 1.78 11.28
N ARG A 68 -17.48 1.18 11.75
CA ARG A 68 -16.81 1.57 12.99
C ARG A 68 -15.78 2.68 12.80
N GLY A 69 -15.70 3.26 11.59
CA GLY A 69 -14.76 4.30 11.21
C GLY A 69 -13.33 3.79 10.94
N ASP A 70 -13.03 2.51 11.20
CA ASP A 70 -11.79 1.86 10.81
C ASP A 70 -11.75 1.47 9.32
N THR A 71 -12.91 1.45 8.66
CA THR A 71 -13.03 1.16 7.23
C THR A 71 -13.17 2.39 6.33
N TYR A 72 -13.21 3.59 6.91
CA TYR A 72 -13.42 4.85 6.18
C TYR A 72 -12.45 5.04 5.00
N PHE A 73 -11.14 4.88 5.25
CA PHE A 73 -10.15 5.03 4.19
C PHE A 73 -10.09 3.84 3.21
N PHE A 74 -10.64 2.67 3.58
CA PHE A 74 -10.86 1.59 2.60
C PHE A 74 -11.95 1.98 1.61
N HIS A 75 -13.07 2.55 2.05
CA HIS A 75 -14.09 3.09 1.15
C HIS A 75 -13.54 4.24 0.28
N TRP A 76 -12.63 5.04 0.83
CA TRP A 76 -11.96 6.10 0.08
C TRP A 76 -11.14 5.52 -1.06
N CYS A 77 -10.36 4.46 -0.80
CA CYS A 77 -9.61 3.76 -1.83
C CYS A 77 -10.53 3.13 -2.88
N SER A 78 -11.59 2.41 -2.48
CA SER A 78 -12.55 1.82 -3.43
C SER A 78 -13.17 2.87 -4.37
N ALA A 79 -13.52 4.05 -3.83
CA ALA A 79 -14.04 5.15 -4.64
C ALA A 79 -12.99 5.69 -5.62
N LEU A 80 -11.73 5.85 -5.19
CA LEU A 80 -10.64 6.27 -6.07
C LEU A 80 -10.35 5.27 -7.18
N GLU A 81 -10.29 3.98 -6.85
CA GLU A 81 -10.08 2.90 -7.81
C GLU A 81 -11.17 2.92 -8.89
N ARG A 82 -12.44 3.01 -8.46
CA ARG A 82 -13.58 3.11 -9.38
C ARG A 82 -13.49 4.34 -10.27
N ILE A 83 -13.18 5.50 -9.72
CA ILE A 83 -13.01 6.74 -10.50
C ILE A 83 -11.88 6.58 -11.51
N CYS A 84 -10.73 6.04 -11.12
CA CYS A 84 -9.60 5.85 -12.03
C CYS A 84 -9.99 4.95 -13.22
N VAL A 85 -10.79 3.91 -12.98
CA VAL A 85 -11.30 3.04 -14.06
C VAL A 85 -12.34 3.77 -14.92
N GLU A 86 -13.34 4.42 -14.30
CA GLU A 86 -14.39 5.14 -15.04
C GLU A 86 -13.84 6.32 -15.88
N ARG A 87 -12.70 6.89 -15.48
CA ARG A 87 -11.98 7.95 -16.21
C ARG A 87 -10.91 7.45 -17.18
N GLY A 88 -10.71 6.13 -17.28
CA GLY A 88 -9.73 5.53 -18.20
C GLY A 88 -8.26 5.81 -17.83
N LEU A 89 -7.99 6.12 -16.55
CA LEU A 89 -6.62 6.25 -16.03
C LEU A 89 -5.95 4.89 -15.81
N THR A 90 -6.76 3.86 -15.62
CA THR A 90 -6.40 2.46 -15.55
C THR A 90 -7.61 1.63 -15.98
N ASP A 91 -7.46 0.32 -16.07
CA ASP A 91 -8.56 -0.63 -16.15
C ASP A 91 -8.45 -1.67 -15.03
N TRP A 92 -9.51 -2.49 -14.87
CA TRP A 92 -9.55 -3.54 -13.85
C TRP A 92 -8.53 -4.65 -14.11
N GLU A 93 -8.18 -4.93 -15.37
CA GLU A 93 -7.20 -5.95 -15.70
C GLU A 93 -5.80 -5.55 -15.22
N ALA A 94 -5.39 -4.31 -15.48
CA ALA A 94 -4.14 -3.72 -15.00
C ALA A 94 -4.11 -3.62 -13.46
N TYR A 95 -5.24 -3.25 -12.85
CA TYR A 95 -5.37 -3.21 -11.38
C TYR A 95 -5.14 -4.60 -10.76
N HIS A 96 -5.86 -5.62 -11.22
CA HIS A 96 -5.72 -6.98 -10.69
C HIS A 96 -4.34 -7.56 -10.98
N SER A 97 -3.79 -7.31 -12.17
CA SER A 97 -2.41 -7.70 -12.50
C SER A 97 -1.40 -7.07 -11.54
N ARG A 98 -1.60 -5.80 -11.17
CA ARG A 98 -0.73 -5.10 -10.22
C ARG A 98 -0.86 -5.65 -8.80
N LEU A 99 -2.08 -5.97 -8.36
CA LEU A 99 -2.31 -6.62 -7.06
C LEU A 99 -1.63 -7.99 -6.99
N GLU A 100 -1.77 -8.81 -8.05
CA GLU A 100 -1.15 -10.13 -8.10
C GLU A 100 0.38 -10.02 -8.07
N LEU A 101 0.97 -9.07 -8.80
CA LEU A 101 2.41 -8.83 -8.72
C LEU A 101 2.86 -8.48 -7.31
N TRP A 102 2.13 -7.62 -6.60
CA TRP A 102 2.44 -7.32 -5.20
C TRP A 102 2.28 -8.54 -4.29
N HIS A 103 1.25 -9.36 -4.52
CA HIS A 103 1.07 -10.62 -3.80
C HIS A 103 2.27 -11.56 -3.99
N GLN A 104 2.71 -11.75 -5.23
CA GLN A 104 3.90 -12.52 -5.55
C GLN A 104 5.17 -11.91 -4.94
N ALA A 105 5.32 -10.58 -4.96
CA ALA A 105 6.45 -9.91 -4.32
C ALA A 105 6.49 -10.21 -2.82
N VAL A 106 5.36 -10.18 -2.12
CA VAL A 106 5.28 -10.55 -0.70
C VAL A 106 5.71 -11.99 -0.47
N LEU A 107 5.20 -12.94 -1.27
CA LEU A 107 5.56 -14.35 -1.16
C LEU A 107 7.05 -14.60 -1.41
N ASN A 108 7.65 -13.86 -2.34
CA ASN A 108 9.04 -14.00 -2.73
C ASN A 108 10.02 -13.14 -1.92
N THR A 109 9.56 -12.43 -0.87
CA THR A 109 10.43 -11.60 -0.02
C THR A 109 10.79 -12.36 1.26
N PRO A 110 12.02 -12.87 1.41
CA PRO A 110 12.47 -13.46 2.67
C PRO A 110 12.46 -12.44 3.81
N HIS A 111 12.33 -12.92 5.05
CA HIS A 111 12.42 -12.07 6.23
C HIS A 111 13.74 -11.28 6.27
N GLY A 112 13.65 -9.98 6.57
CA GLY A 112 14.81 -9.08 6.61
C GLY A 112 15.24 -8.51 5.25
N VAL A 113 14.61 -8.92 4.15
CA VAL A 113 14.79 -8.30 2.83
C VAL A 113 13.71 -7.23 2.62
N PRO A 114 14.03 -6.06 2.04
CA PRO A 114 13.02 -5.05 1.70
C PRO A 114 11.97 -5.59 0.73
N LEU A 115 10.69 -5.29 1.01
CA LEU A 115 9.59 -5.59 0.11
C LEU A 115 9.60 -4.59 -1.05
N VAL A 116 9.89 -5.08 -2.25
CA VAL A 116 9.90 -4.32 -3.50
C VAL A 116 9.19 -5.10 -4.58
N LEU A 117 8.58 -4.42 -5.55
CA LEU A 117 7.79 -5.08 -6.60
C LEU A 117 8.65 -6.04 -7.46
N ASP A 118 9.92 -5.72 -7.67
CA ASP A 118 10.88 -6.57 -8.38
C ASP A 118 11.02 -7.97 -7.77
N ASN A 119 10.72 -8.13 -6.47
CA ASN A 119 10.72 -9.45 -5.82
C ASN A 119 9.70 -10.39 -6.46
N ALA A 120 8.63 -9.89 -7.09
CA ALA A 120 7.66 -10.71 -7.84
C ALA A 120 8.32 -11.49 -8.99
N TYR A 121 9.39 -10.95 -9.56
CA TYR A 121 10.10 -11.54 -10.70
C TYR A 121 11.36 -12.31 -10.31
N ARG A 122 11.71 -12.36 -9.03
CA ARG A 122 12.80 -13.21 -8.56
C ARG A 122 12.39 -14.65 -8.86
N GLN A 123 13.07 -15.26 -9.84
CA GLN A 123 12.98 -16.69 -10.02
C GLN A 123 13.36 -17.34 -8.70
N ALA A 124 12.68 -18.42 -8.34
CA ALA A 124 13.25 -19.37 -7.40
C ALA A 124 14.55 -19.87 -8.04
N GLU A 125 15.67 -19.20 -7.77
CA GLU A 125 16.98 -19.63 -8.24
C GLU A 125 17.22 -21.03 -7.67
N ASP A 126 17.16 -22.00 -8.58
CA ASP A 126 17.94 -23.24 -8.62
C ASP A 126 17.93 -24.15 -7.38
N ASP A 127 16.81 -24.85 -7.14
CA ASP A 127 16.86 -26.12 -6.36
C ASP A 127 17.19 -27.32 -7.29
N HIS A 128 18.35 -27.25 -7.94
CA HIS A 128 18.97 -28.38 -8.61
C HIS A 128 20.49 -28.42 -8.34
N GLY A 129 20.90 -29.04 -7.23
CA GLY A 129 22.16 -29.82 -7.19
C GLY A 129 23.05 -29.74 -5.93
N GLN A 130 23.16 -30.90 -5.26
CA GLN A 130 24.32 -31.44 -4.51
C GLN A 130 24.56 -31.15 -3.00
N ASP A 131 24.06 -32.09 -2.18
CA ASP A 131 24.84 -33.09 -1.41
C ASP A 131 25.91 -32.68 -0.36
N HIS A 132 25.65 -33.15 0.88
CA HIS A 132 26.56 -33.66 1.94
C HIS A 132 27.24 -32.74 3.00
N HIS A 133 26.70 -32.86 4.23
CA HIS A 133 27.34 -32.99 5.56
C HIS A 133 28.30 -31.90 6.14
N HIS A 134 27.90 -31.23 7.24
CA HIS A 134 28.44 -31.47 8.61
C HIS A 134 27.63 -30.73 9.70
N HIS A 135 27.64 -31.29 10.91
CA HIS A 135 26.83 -30.97 12.09
C HIS A 135 27.59 -30.10 13.11
N SER A 136 26.88 -29.18 13.80
CA SER A 136 26.90 -28.83 15.25
C SER A 136 26.74 -27.32 15.59
N PRO A 137 26.24 -26.96 16.80
CA PRO A 137 25.23 -25.90 17.00
C PRO A 137 25.68 -24.74 17.93
N HIS A 138 24.70 -23.91 18.35
CA HIS A 138 24.72 -22.74 19.28
C HIS A 138 25.02 -21.37 18.63
N ARG A 139 24.29 -20.26 18.87
CA ARG A 139 23.45 -19.82 20.00
C ARG A 139 22.56 -18.64 19.56
N GLU A 140 21.29 -18.60 19.97
CA GLU A 140 20.35 -17.50 19.68
C GLU A 140 20.80 -16.17 20.31
N HIS A 141 20.85 -15.12 19.47
CA HIS A 141 20.86 -13.73 19.90
C HIS A 141 20.09 -12.91 18.85
N LEU A 142 18.86 -12.51 19.16
CA LEU A 142 18.06 -11.63 18.31
C LEU A 142 18.56 -10.18 18.48
N PRO A 143 19.02 -9.48 17.43
CA PRO A 143 19.45 -8.10 17.55
C PRO A 143 18.25 -7.14 17.66
N ALA A 144 18.40 -6.10 18.48
CA ALA A 144 17.38 -5.12 18.87
C ALA A 144 16.91 -4.15 17.77
N ASN A 145 16.96 -4.53 16.48
CA ASN A 145 16.64 -3.65 15.35
C ASN A 145 15.32 -3.98 14.64
N MET A 146 14.46 -4.80 15.25
CA MET A 146 13.20 -5.29 14.68
C MET A 146 12.04 -4.27 14.69
N LEU A 147 12.31 -3.00 15.04
CA LEU A 147 11.30 -1.95 15.25
C LEU A 147 11.52 -0.68 14.41
N LYS A 148 12.27 -0.77 13.30
CA LYS A 148 12.29 0.35 12.33
C LYS A 148 11.14 0.17 11.34
N PRO A 149 10.32 1.20 11.09
CA PRO A 149 9.22 1.11 10.14
C PRO A 149 9.74 0.69 8.77
N VAL A 150 9.12 -0.34 8.20
CA VAL A 150 9.39 -0.82 6.84
C VAL A 150 8.97 0.30 5.90
N ALA A 151 9.96 1.03 5.38
CA ALA A 151 9.73 1.95 4.28
C ALA A 151 9.27 1.12 3.08
N VAL A 152 8.01 1.31 2.68
CA VAL A 152 7.51 0.89 1.37
C VAL A 152 8.25 1.77 0.36
N VAL A 153 9.30 1.24 -0.24
CA VAL A 153 10.01 1.91 -1.32
C VAL A 153 9.17 1.74 -2.58
N THR A 154 8.40 2.76 -2.93
CA THR A 154 7.74 2.86 -4.23
C THR A 154 8.79 3.14 -5.31
N PHE A 155 8.80 2.35 -6.39
CA PHE A 155 9.72 2.48 -7.52
C PHE A 155 9.19 3.46 -8.58
N SER A 156 10.13 4.11 -9.29
CA SER A 156 9.92 4.67 -10.64
C SER A 156 10.16 3.61 -11.70
#